data_AF-A0A436C932-F1
#
_entry.id   AF-A0A436C932-F1
#
_cell.length_a   1.000
_cell.length_b   1.000
_cell.length_c   1.000
_cell.angle_alpha   90.00
_cell.angle_beta   90.00
_cell.angle_gamma   90.00
#
_symmetry.space_group_name_H-M   'P 1'
#
loop_
_entity.id
_entity.type
_entity.pdbx_description
1 polymer ?
#
loop_
_entity_poly.entity_id
_entity_poly.type
_entity_poly.pdbx_seq_one_letter_code
_entity_poly.pdbx_strand_id
1 'polypeptide(L)'
;MTLFQRKPRIAARPRLDIDMQDAVVYAIGDVHGCYKELRALEQKILLDSLRFQSRKIIVMLGDYIDRGFQSARVLDHLLAPPPKGFQRICLAGNHEVAMLNYLDGNLSREPWLATGGLQTLFSYAIAPASLTRLHG
;
A
#
# COMPACT_ATOMS: atom_id res chain seq x y z
N MET A 1 3.55 -11.89 39.01
CA MET A 1 2.45 -11.98 38.03
C MET A 1 2.08 -10.57 37.58
N THR A 2 2.63 -10.08 36.47
CA THR A 2 2.31 -8.76 35.91
C THR A 2 1.39 -8.94 34.70
N LEU A 3 0.08 -8.90 34.96
CA LEU A 3 -1.00 -9.25 34.03
C LEU A 3 -1.40 -8.15 33.02
N PHE A 4 -0.65 -7.05 32.92
CA PHE A 4 -0.99 -5.96 32.00
C PHE A 4 0.26 -5.27 31.43
N GLN A 5 1.06 -5.98 30.65
CA GLN A 5 1.96 -5.30 29.71
C GLN A 5 1.10 -4.72 28.59
N ARG A 6 0.91 -3.39 28.60
CA ARG A 6 0.36 -2.67 27.45
C ARG A 6 1.21 -3.01 26.23
N LYS A 7 0.60 -3.52 25.16
CA LYS A 7 1.26 -3.62 23.85
C LYS A 7 1.89 -2.26 23.54
N PRO A 8 3.16 -2.21 23.06
CA PRO A 8 3.81 -0.97 22.72
C PRO A 8 2.90 -0.18 21.77
N ARG A 9 2.60 1.07 22.15
CA ARG A 9 1.79 1.97 21.32
C ARG A 9 2.63 2.23 20.08
N ILE A 10 2.14 1.80 18.90
CA ILE A 10 2.76 2.15 17.62
C ILE A 10 2.99 3.67 17.66
N ALA A 11 4.24 4.08 17.48
CA ALA A 11 4.59 5.50 17.50
C ALA A 11 3.67 6.25 16.54
N ALA A 12 3.18 7.42 16.94
CA ALA A 12 2.31 8.21 16.08
C ALA A 12 3.03 8.45 14.75
N ARG A 13 2.42 8.01 13.64
CA ARG A 13 2.98 8.23 12.31
C ARG A 13 3.14 9.73 12.11
N PRO A 14 4.30 10.22 11.63
CA PRO A 14 4.50 11.64 11.42
C PRO A 14 3.45 12.14 10.44
N ARG A 15 2.85 13.28 10.76
CA ARG A 15 1.99 13.98 9.81
C ARG A 15 2.88 14.47 8.68
N LEU A 16 2.57 14.07 7.46
CA LEU A 16 3.28 14.55 6.29
C LEU A 16 2.79 15.97 6.00
N ASP A 17 3.72 16.93 6.05
CA ASP A 17 3.48 18.30 5.61
C ASP A 17 4.15 18.47 4.24
N ILE A 18 3.33 18.67 3.21
CA ILE A 18 3.80 18.81 1.84
C ILE A 18 3.26 20.10 1.30
N ASP A 19 4.16 20.96 0.85
CA ASP A 19 3.78 22.11 0.04
C ASP A 19 3.23 21.64 -1.31
N MET A 20 1.93 21.82 -1.47
CA MET A 20 1.15 21.52 -2.68
C MET A 20 0.76 22.80 -3.43
N GLN A 21 1.30 23.96 -3.06
CA GLN A 21 1.02 25.23 -3.73
C GLN A 21 1.34 25.11 -5.23
N ASP A 22 0.39 25.55 -6.06
CA ASP A 22 0.46 25.53 -7.53
C ASP A 22 0.68 24.14 -8.16
N ALA A 23 0.60 23.07 -7.39
CA ALA A 23 0.73 21.70 -7.88
C ALA A 23 -0.61 21.14 -8.36
N VAL A 24 -0.56 20.32 -9.41
CA VAL A 24 -1.69 19.45 -9.79
C VAL A 24 -1.58 18.15 -9.03
N VAL A 25 -2.59 17.85 -8.21
CA VAL A 25 -2.60 16.70 -7.32
C VAL A 25 -3.63 15.68 -7.78
N TYR A 26 -3.18 14.46 -8.00
CA TYR A 26 -4.02 13.30 -8.27
C TYR A 26 -4.01 12.40 -7.03
N ALA A 27 -5.16 12.29 -6.35
CA ALA A 27 -5.35 11.35 -5.25
C ALA A 27 -5.94 10.04 -5.79
N ILE A 28 -5.22 8.94 -5.58
CA ILE A 28 -5.64 7.59 -6.01
C ILE A 28 -6.01 6.79 -4.76
N GLY A 29 -7.27 6.35 -4.70
CA GLY A 29 -7.80 5.53 -3.60
C GLY A 29 -7.28 4.09 -3.63
N ASP A 30 -7.99 3.22 -2.91
CA ASP A 30 -7.65 1.82 -2.71
C ASP A 30 -7.39 1.09 -4.03
N VAL A 31 -6.30 0.33 -4.09
CA VAL A 31 -5.92 -0.43 -5.29
C VAL A 31 -6.24 -1.90 -5.14
N HIS A 32 -6.03 -2.50 -3.97
CA HIS A 32 -6.39 -3.89 -3.66
C HIS A 32 -5.98 -4.90 -4.73
N GLY A 33 -4.72 -4.87 -5.17
CA GLY A 33 -4.22 -5.77 -6.20
C GLY A 33 -4.82 -5.59 -7.60
N CYS A 34 -5.61 -4.53 -7.85
CA CYS A 34 -6.17 -4.18 -9.16
C CYS A 34 -5.13 -3.50 -10.07
N TYR A 35 -4.09 -4.26 -10.42
CA TYR A 35 -2.94 -3.75 -11.17
C TYR A 35 -3.33 -3.18 -12.55
N LYS A 36 -4.25 -3.83 -13.27
CA LYS A 36 -4.65 -3.37 -14.62
C LYS A 36 -5.38 -2.04 -14.55
N GLU A 37 -6.27 -1.90 -13.57
CA GLU A 37 -7.07 -0.71 -13.30
C GLU A 37 -6.18 0.45 -12.88
N LEU A 38 -5.21 0.21 -12.00
CA LEU A 38 -4.22 1.21 -11.61
C LEU A 38 -3.45 1.74 -12.84
N ARG A 39 -2.96 0.84 -13.71
CA ARG A 39 -2.22 1.24 -14.92
C ARG A 39 -3.11 2.00 -15.91
N ALA A 40 -4.36 1.59 -16.08
CA ALA A 40 -5.31 2.30 -16.93
C ALA A 40 -5.65 3.69 -16.36
N LEU A 41 -5.76 3.83 -15.05
CA LEU A 41 -5.95 5.12 -14.38
C LEU A 41 -4.75 6.03 -14.55
N GLU A 42 -3.53 5.52 -14.35
CA GLU A 42 -2.29 6.28 -14.54
C GLU A 42 -2.14 6.77 -15.98
N GLN A 43 -2.57 6.00 -16.98
CA GLN A 43 -2.60 6.46 -18.37
C GLN A 43 -3.54 7.65 -18.57
N LYS A 44 -4.72 7.64 -17.94
CA LYS A 44 -5.66 8.78 -17.99
C LYS A 44 -5.07 10.00 -17.30
N ILE A 45 -4.43 9.82 -16.15
CA ILE A 45 -3.73 10.88 -15.41
C ILE A 45 -2.60 11.47 -16.26
N LEU A 46 -1.81 10.63 -16.93
CA LEU A 46 -0.73 11.09 -17.81
C LEU A 46 -1.27 12.00 -18.92
N LEU A 47 -2.35 11.60 -19.58
CA LEU A 47 -2.98 12.38 -20.64
C LEU A 47 -3.57 13.70 -20.12
N ASP A 48 -4.31 13.67 -19.02
CA ASP A 48 -4.87 14.89 -18.41
C ASP A 48 -3.76 15.86 -17.98
N SER A 49 -2.66 15.32 -17.44
CA SER A 49 -1.54 16.14 -16.95
C SER A 49 -0.84 16.96 -18.03
N LEU A 50 -0.99 16.61 -19.32
CA LEU A 50 -0.38 17.35 -20.44
C LEU A 50 -0.93 18.79 -20.54
N ARG A 51 -2.09 19.05 -19.94
CA ARG A 51 -2.73 20.36 -19.89
C ARG A 51 -2.05 21.32 -18.92
N PHE A 52 -1.16 20.81 -18.07
CA PHE A 52 -0.55 21.57 -16.98
C PHE A 52 0.98 21.51 -17.07
N GLN A 53 1.60 22.67 -16.92
CA GLN A 53 3.07 22.82 -16.83
C GLN A 53 3.57 22.80 -15.39
N SER A 54 2.68 22.92 -14.42
CA SER A 54 3.02 22.95 -13.00
C SER A 54 3.56 21.60 -12.50
N ARG A 55 4.10 21.61 -11.28
CA ARG A 55 4.49 20.40 -10.55
C ARG A 55 3.30 19.43 -10.45
N LYS A 56 3.56 18.14 -10.66
CA LYS A 56 2.54 17.08 -10.64
C LYS A 56 2.82 16.10 -9.52
N ILE A 57 1.80 15.81 -8.72
CA ILE A 57 1.93 14.92 -7.57
C ILE A 57 0.84 13.85 -7.64
N ILE A 58 1.25 12.58 -7.54
CA ILE A 58 0.34 11.46 -7.30
C ILE A 58 0.43 11.09 -5.83
N VAL A 59 -0.70 11.13 -5.14
CA VAL A 59 -0.84 10.66 -3.76
C VAL A 59 -1.64 9.36 -3.76
N MET A 60 -0.98 8.26 -3.48
CA MET A 60 -1.59 6.95 -3.30
C MET A 60 -2.09 6.83 -1.86
N LEU A 61 -3.40 6.68 -1.66
CA LEU A 61 -4.03 6.80 -0.33
C LEU A 61 -3.85 5.55 0.56
N GLY A 62 -3.43 4.43 0.00
CA GLY A 62 -3.16 3.18 0.72
C GLY A 62 -3.90 2.00 0.12
N ASP A 63 -3.92 0.89 0.86
CA ASP A 63 -4.65 -0.33 0.52
C ASP A 63 -4.29 -0.84 -0.89
N TYR A 64 -2.99 -1.07 -1.09
CA TYR A 64 -2.41 -1.52 -2.34
C TYR A 64 -2.56 -3.02 -2.53
N ILE A 65 -2.49 -3.74 -1.42
CA ILE A 65 -2.51 -5.20 -1.36
C ILE A 65 -3.90 -5.72 -1.00
N ASP A 66 -4.00 -7.05 -0.99
CA ASP A 66 -5.16 -7.85 -0.61
C ASP A 66 -6.35 -7.75 -1.57
N ARG A 67 -7.28 -8.71 -1.45
CA ARG A 67 -8.51 -8.89 -2.25
C ARG A 67 -8.29 -9.21 -3.73
N GLY A 68 -7.45 -8.45 -4.44
CA GLY A 68 -7.05 -8.73 -5.83
C GLY A 68 -5.80 -9.61 -5.92
N PHE A 69 -5.68 -10.36 -7.01
CA PHE A 69 -4.64 -11.38 -7.20
C PHE A 69 -3.29 -10.84 -7.71
N GLN A 70 -3.14 -9.51 -7.85
CA GLN A 70 -1.93 -8.91 -8.41
C GLN A 70 -1.20 -7.97 -7.44
N SER A 71 -1.37 -8.16 -6.13
CA SER A 71 -0.68 -7.37 -5.09
C SER A 71 0.83 -7.24 -5.34
N ALA A 72 1.52 -8.34 -5.67
CA ALA A 72 2.95 -8.32 -6.00
C ALA A 72 3.29 -7.35 -7.14
N ARG A 73 2.52 -7.38 -8.24
CA ARG A 73 2.72 -6.47 -9.37
C ARG A 73 2.40 -5.01 -9.04
N VAL A 74 1.40 -4.79 -8.19
CA VAL A 74 1.10 -3.43 -7.68
C VAL A 74 2.29 -2.91 -6.90
N LEU A 75 2.82 -3.68 -5.94
CA LEU A 75 3.96 -3.26 -5.13
C LEU A 75 5.22 -3.04 -5.99
N ASP A 76 5.55 -3.96 -6.90
CA ASP A 76 6.68 -3.80 -7.83
C ASP A 76 6.57 -2.50 -8.64
N HIS A 77 5.37 -2.20 -9.13
CA HIS A 77 5.08 -0.96 -9.86
C HIS A 77 5.16 0.30 -9.00
N LEU A 78 4.70 0.23 -7.75
CA LEU A 78 4.77 1.35 -6.80
C LEU A 78 6.20 1.60 -6.29
N LEU A 79 7.07 0.58 -6.30
CA LEU A 79 8.50 0.70 -5.98
C LEU A 79 9.33 1.25 -7.14
N ALA A 80 8.89 1.06 -8.39
CA ALA A 80 9.53 1.65 -9.55
C ALA A 80 9.46 3.21 -9.53
N PRO A 81 10.24 3.92 -10.35
CA PRO A 81 10.08 5.37 -10.49
C PRO A 81 8.67 5.75 -10.94
N PRO A 82 8.11 6.87 -10.46
CA PRO A 82 6.84 7.37 -10.96
C PRO A 82 6.94 7.81 -12.43
N PRO A 83 5.80 8.08 -13.10
CA PRO A 83 5.83 8.64 -14.44
C PRO A 83 6.69 9.93 -14.51
N LYS A 84 7.37 10.13 -15.64
CA LYS A 84 8.30 11.27 -15.80
C LYS A 84 7.62 12.60 -15.48
N GLY A 85 8.23 13.40 -14.62
CA GLY A 85 7.70 14.71 -14.22
C GLY A 85 6.67 14.66 -13.10
N PHE A 86 6.39 13.47 -12.54
CA PHE A 86 5.56 13.32 -11.35
C PHE A 86 6.42 13.02 -10.13
N GLN A 87 6.01 13.57 -8.99
CA GLN A 87 6.34 13.02 -7.68
C GLN A 87 5.25 12.02 -7.28
N ARG A 88 5.62 10.91 -6.64
CA ARG A 88 4.67 9.96 -6.07
C ARG A 88 4.90 9.83 -4.56
N ILE A 89 3.81 9.90 -3.82
CA ILE A 89 3.75 9.66 -2.36
C ILE A 89 2.85 8.46 -2.14
N CYS A 90 3.34 7.49 -1.36
CA CYS A 90 2.59 6.28 -1.02
C CYS A 90 2.31 6.25 0.49
N LEU A 91 1.03 6.40 0.86
CA LEU A 91 0.57 6.25 2.24
C LEU A 91 0.27 4.78 2.54
N ALA A 92 0.61 4.31 3.75
CA ALA A 92 0.21 2.97 4.17
C ALA A 92 -1.24 2.97 4.66
N GLY A 93 -2.10 2.19 4.00
CA GLY A 93 -3.47 1.89 4.43
C GLY A 93 -3.51 0.85 5.55
N ASN A 94 -4.72 0.48 5.96
CA ASN A 94 -4.90 -0.52 7.03
C ASN A 94 -4.49 -1.92 6.60
N HIS A 95 -4.55 -2.25 5.31
CA HIS A 95 -4.09 -3.53 4.80
C HIS A 95 -2.56 -3.67 4.89
N GLU A 96 -1.80 -2.65 4.50
CA GLU A 96 -0.35 -2.63 4.70
C GLU A 96 0.01 -2.69 6.19
N VAL A 97 -0.73 -1.97 7.04
CA VAL A 97 -0.54 -2.00 8.51
C VAL A 97 -0.77 -3.42 9.05
N ALA A 98 -1.83 -4.10 8.62
CA ALA A 98 -2.14 -5.45 9.07
C ALA A 98 -1.07 -6.46 8.65
N MET A 99 -0.62 -6.41 7.40
CA MET A 99 0.45 -7.27 6.89
C MET A 99 1.77 -7.02 7.64
N LEU A 100 2.18 -5.76 7.81
CA LEU A 100 3.40 -5.43 8.55
C LEU A 100 3.32 -5.85 10.01
N ASN A 101 2.19 -5.62 10.67
CA ASN A 101 1.98 -6.09 12.05
C ASN A 101 2.06 -7.61 12.14
N TYR A 102 1.60 -8.35 11.13
CA TYR A 102 1.80 -9.80 11.10
C TYR A 102 3.28 -10.15 10.95
N LEU A 103 4.00 -9.54 9.99
CA LEU A 103 5.43 -9.78 9.76
C LEU A 103 6.31 -9.42 10.97
N ASP A 104 5.90 -8.45 11.77
CA ASP A 104 6.58 -8.03 13.00
C ASP A 104 6.17 -8.87 14.22
N GLY A 105 5.29 -9.86 14.07
CA GLY A 105 4.79 -10.71 15.17
C GLY A 105 3.78 -10.02 16.10
N ASN A 106 3.27 -8.84 15.73
CA ASN A 106 2.31 -8.05 16.51
C ASN A 106 0.83 -8.44 16.28
N LEU A 107 0.56 -9.18 15.19
CA LEU A 107 -0.75 -9.68 14.78
C LEU A 107 -0.63 -11.16 14.37
N SER A 108 -1.59 -11.99 14.78
CA SER A 108 -1.70 -13.36 14.24
C SER A 108 -2.04 -13.32 12.75
N ARG A 109 -1.73 -14.37 11.99
CA ARG A 109 -2.01 -14.37 10.54
C ARG A 109 -3.51 -14.30 10.22
N GLU A 110 -4.35 -14.94 11.03
CA GLU A 110 -5.77 -15.17 10.74
C GLU A 110 -6.56 -13.88 10.51
N PRO A 111 -6.44 -12.85 11.38
CA PRO A 111 -7.06 -11.53 11.13
C PRO A 111 -6.70 -10.91 9.77
N TRP A 112 -5.44 -10.97 9.36
CA TRP A 112 -5.01 -10.41 8.06
C TRP A 112 -5.49 -11.28 6.89
N LEU A 113 -5.40 -12.61 7.00
CA LEU A 113 -5.90 -13.50 5.95
C LEU A 113 -7.40 -13.35 5.73
N ALA A 114 -8.19 -13.10 6.80
CA ALA A 114 -9.62 -12.86 6.73
C ALA A 114 -9.99 -11.58 5.95
N THR A 115 -9.08 -10.61 5.83
CA THR A 115 -9.32 -9.37 5.08
C THR A 115 -8.83 -9.43 3.63
N GLY A 116 -8.43 -10.61 3.13
CA GLY A 116 -7.97 -10.79 1.75
C GLY A 116 -6.46 -10.96 1.61
N GLY A 117 -5.74 -11.21 2.71
CA GLY A 117 -4.30 -11.51 2.70
C GLY A 117 -3.94 -12.76 1.89
N LEU A 118 -4.87 -13.71 1.73
CA LEU A 118 -4.64 -14.91 0.91
C LEU A 118 -4.28 -14.56 -0.54
N GLN A 119 -4.98 -13.63 -1.16
CA GLN A 119 -4.74 -13.20 -2.54
C GLN A 119 -3.36 -12.55 -2.69
N THR A 120 -2.91 -11.82 -1.67
CA THR A 120 -1.54 -11.28 -1.62
C THR A 120 -0.52 -12.41 -1.62
N LEU A 121 -0.67 -13.43 -0.77
CA LEU A 121 0.23 -14.59 -0.76
C LEU A 121 0.26 -15.34 -2.09
N PHE A 122 -0.91 -15.55 -2.70
CA PHE A 122 -1.01 -16.18 -4.03
C PHE A 122 -0.24 -15.38 -5.08
N SER A 123 -0.29 -14.05 -5.03
CA SER A 123 0.45 -13.20 -5.99
C SER A 123 1.97 -13.34 -5.89
N TYR A 124 2.48 -13.81 -4.74
CA TYR A 124 3.89 -14.14 -4.51
C TYR A 124 4.21 -15.64 -4.61
N ALA A 125 3.24 -16.48 -5.02
CA ALA A 125 3.36 -17.94 -5.01
C ALA A 125 3.71 -18.54 -3.62
N ILE A 126 3.26 -17.88 -2.55
CA ILE A 126 3.48 -18.33 -1.17
C ILE A 126 2.27 -19.15 -0.70
N ALA A 127 2.50 -20.38 -0.28
CA ALA A 127 1.47 -21.18 0.36
C ALA A 127 1.14 -20.63 1.77
N PRO A 128 -0.14 -20.46 2.16
CA PRO A 128 -0.51 -19.95 3.49
C PRO A 128 0.04 -20.76 4.66
N ALA A 129 0.24 -22.08 4.48
CA ALA A 129 0.87 -22.94 5.49
C ALA A 129 2.33 -22.56 5.79
N SER A 130 3.03 -21.89 4.86
CA SER A 130 4.40 -21.43 5.07
C SER A 130 4.50 -20.29 6.08
N LEU A 131 3.41 -19.55 6.30
CA LEU A 131 3.34 -18.46 7.27
C LEU A 131 3.43 -18.92 8.73
N THR A 132 3.06 -20.17 9.04
CA THR A 132 3.18 -20.70 10.41
C THR A 132 4.64 -20.71 10.88
N ARG A 133 5.59 -20.86 9.95
CA ARG A 133 7.03 -20.96 10.25
C ARG A 133 7.71 -19.63 10.55
N LEU A 134 7.02 -18.49 10.37
CA LEU A 134 7.64 -17.17 10.49
C LEU A 134 7.86 -16.73 11.95
N HIS A 135 7.04 -17.23 12.87
CA HIS A 135 7.10 -16.85 14.30
C HIS A 135 7.11 -18.05 15.28
N GLY A 136 7.23 -19.29 14.78
CA GLY A 136 7.29 -20.52 15.58
C GLY A 136 6.01 -21.33 15.53
#